data_AF-A0A9Q3K0H3-F1
#
_entry.id   AF-A0A9Q3K0H3-F1
#
_cell.length_a   1.000
_cell.length_b   1.000
_cell.length_c   1.000
_cell.angle_alpha   90.00
_cell.angle_beta   90.00
_cell.angle_gamma   90.00
#
_symmetry.space_group_name_H-M   'P 1'
#
loop_
_entity.id
_entity.type
_entity.pdbx_description
1 polymer ?
#
loop_
_entity_poly.entity_id
_entity_poly.type
_entity_poly.pdbx_seq_one_letter_code
_entity_poly.pdbx_strand_id
1 'polypeptide(L)'
;MNCIPFHKTTKKPLGETFGHEVDNILNIERPDPLLLRRPAYPETPKSREALELQIKELLDLGVIRKVGHNEEVEITRPVIVARRNGKSRMAWDLRALNTNTVTDRYPIPKIQISLTKISQAVYISTMDSLKGFHQNVVTPGERNYSRIIVHCGVYEYFRMTFGIKNAP
;
A
#
# COMPACT_ATOMS: atom_id res chain seq x y z
N MET A 1 -35.74 11.91 4.69
CA MET A 1 -34.76 11.39 3.70
C MET A 1 -34.34 10.01 4.18
N ASN A 2 -34.83 8.96 3.51
CA ASN A 2 -34.53 7.57 3.90
C ASN A 2 -33.16 7.18 3.35
N CYS A 3 -32.18 6.99 4.24
CA CYS A 3 -30.90 6.40 3.90
C CYS A 3 -31.11 4.92 3.55
N ILE A 4 -30.83 4.56 2.30
CA ILE A 4 -30.79 3.16 1.85
C ILE A 4 -29.64 2.46 2.60
N PRO A 5 -29.84 1.29 3.20
CA PRO A 5 -28.78 0.60 3.93
C PRO A 5 -27.66 0.17 2.99
N PHE A 6 -26.44 0.59 3.30
CA PHE A 6 -25.22 0.25 2.57
C PHE A 6 -24.95 -1.26 2.71
N HIS A 7 -25.23 -2.05 1.66
CA HIS A 7 -24.87 -3.46 1.61
C HIS A 7 -23.34 -3.57 1.47
N LYS A 8 -22.67 -4.13 2.48
CA LYS A 8 -21.23 -4.43 2.39
C LYS A 8 -21.00 -5.49 1.31
N THR A 9 -20.30 -5.13 0.25
CA THR A 9 -19.82 -6.03 -0.81
C THR A 9 -18.61 -6.86 -0.31
N THR A 10 -18.75 -7.56 0.82
CA THR A 10 -17.64 -8.32 1.45
C THR A 10 -17.75 -9.82 1.18
N LYS A 11 -17.72 -10.23 -0.09
CA LYS A 11 -17.53 -11.65 -0.46
C LYS A 11 -16.45 -11.91 -1.51
N LYS A 12 -15.91 -10.87 -2.15
CA LYS A 12 -14.85 -10.99 -3.15
C LYS A 12 -13.55 -10.45 -2.55
N PRO A 13 -12.38 -11.04 -2.87
CA PRO A 13 -11.10 -10.43 -2.51
C PRO A 13 -11.06 -9.00 -3.07
N LEU A 14 -10.33 -8.09 -2.42
CA LEU A 14 -10.11 -6.75 -2.97
C LEU A 14 -9.64 -6.89 -4.44
N GLY A 15 -9.89 -5.96 -5.35
CA GLY A 15 -9.33 -6.00 -6.73
C GLY A 15 -9.97 -6.96 -7.75
N GLU A 16 -11.13 -7.56 -7.47
CA GLU A 16 -12.00 -8.13 -8.52
C GLU A 16 -12.85 -7.07 -9.25
N THR A 17 -12.44 -5.81 -9.19
CA THR A 17 -13.11 -4.72 -9.92
C THR A 17 -12.56 -4.67 -11.32
N PHE A 18 -13.33 -5.16 -12.29
CA PHE A 18 -13.06 -4.94 -13.71
C PHE A 18 -13.18 -3.45 -14.01
N GLY A 19 -12.05 -2.78 -14.21
CA GLY A 19 -11.93 -1.36 -14.49
C GLY A 19 -10.61 -1.08 -15.21
N HIS A 20 -10.23 0.18 -15.36
CA HIS A 20 -8.94 0.56 -15.91
C HIS A 20 -7.84 0.11 -14.93
N GLU A 21 -7.19 -1.02 -15.20
CA GLU A 21 -6.00 -1.43 -14.46
C GLU A 21 -4.91 -0.39 -14.76
N VAL A 22 -4.55 0.39 -13.74
CA VAL A 22 -3.41 1.28 -13.80
C VAL A 22 -2.23 0.48 -13.26
N ASP A 23 -1.39 0.01 -14.17
CA ASP A 23 -0.10 -0.57 -13.81
C ASP A 23 0.75 0.52 -13.16
N ASN A 24 1.18 0.26 -11.93
CA ASN A 24 2.00 1.21 -11.19
C ASN A 24 3.45 0.87 -11.41
N ILE A 25 4.15 1.84 -12.01
CA ILE A 25 5.58 1.78 -12.29
C ILE A 25 6.27 2.71 -11.28
N LEU A 26 6.96 2.11 -10.32
CA LEU A 26 7.97 2.69 -9.45
C LEU A 26 9.18 3.05 -10.32
N ASN A 27 9.08 4.14 -11.08
CA ASN A 27 10.19 4.72 -11.85
C ASN A 27 11.40 4.98 -10.92
N ILE A 28 12.34 4.04 -10.86
CA ILE A 28 13.54 4.09 -10.03
C ILE A 28 14.72 4.41 -10.97
N GLU A 29 15.24 5.64 -10.86
CA GLU A 29 16.23 6.22 -11.80
C GLU A 29 17.67 5.72 -11.61
N ARG A 30 17.92 5.05 -10.49
CA ARG A 30 19.25 4.54 -10.12
C ARG A 30 19.09 3.06 -9.84
N PRO A 31 20.02 2.18 -10.24
CA PRO A 31 20.05 0.86 -9.61
C PRO A 31 20.08 1.11 -8.10
N ASP A 32 19.00 0.74 -7.41
CA ASP A 32 18.91 0.79 -5.96
C ASP A 32 20.25 0.20 -5.47
N PRO A 33 21.03 0.88 -4.60
CA PRO A 33 22.39 0.42 -4.31
C PRO A 33 22.30 -1.05 -3.95
N LEU A 34 23.04 -1.88 -4.69
CA LEU A 34 22.90 -3.33 -4.91
C LEU A 34 22.62 -4.22 -3.68
N LEU A 35 22.59 -3.66 -2.46
CA LEU A 35 22.42 -4.33 -1.19
C LEU A 35 21.68 -3.43 -0.17
N LEU A 36 20.37 -3.23 -0.34
CA LEU A 36 19.49 -2.68 0.72
C LEU A 36 18.76 -3.80 1.46
N ARG A 37 19.47 -4.90 1.75
CA ARG A 37 18.97 -5.93 2.66
C ARG A 37 19.10 -5.45 4.10
N ARG A 38 18.13 -4.66 4.55
CA ARG A 38 18.06 -4.24 5.95
C ARG A 38 17.51 -5.38 6.81
N PRO A 39 18.05 -5.62 8.00
CA PRO A 39 17.47 -6.57 8.95
C PRO A 39 16.14 -6.02 9.51
N ALA A 40 15.28 -6.90 10.01
CA ALA A 40 14.11 -6.49 10.77
C ALA A 40 14.53 -5.65 11.99
N TYR A 41 13.73 -4.64 12.32
CA TYR A 41 13.96 -3.88 13.54
C TYR A 41 13.65 -4.73 14.78
N PRO A 42 14.38 -4.51 15.89
CA PRO A 42 14.04 -5.16 17.15
C PRO A 42 12.71 -4.62 17.67
N GLU A 43 11.84 -5.55 18.08
CA GLU A 43 10.47 -5.21 18.48
C GLU A 43 10.13 -5.72 19.88
N THR A 44 9.32 -4.92 20.59
CA THR A 44 8.71 -5.34 21.87
C THR A 44 7.71 -6.49 21.65
N PRO A 45 7.49 -7.38 22.64
CA PRO A 45 6.54 -8.49 22.51
C PRO A 45 5.14 -8.05 22.04
N LYS A 46 4.62 -6.96 22.62
CA LYS A 46 3.33 -6.36 22.23
C LYS A 46 3.31 -5.85 20.77
N SER A 47 4.47 -5.48 20.21
CA SER A 47 4.56 -5.04 18.80
C SER A 47 4.54 -6.23 17.87
N ARG A 48 5.20 -7.33 18.24
CA ARG A 48 5.20 -8.58 17.49
C ARG A 48 3.80 -9.14 17.32
N GLU A 49 3.03 -9.22 18.41
CA GLU A 49 1.63 -9.67 18.37
C GLU A 49 0.77 -8.81 17.43
N ALA A 50 0.93 -7.48 17.51
CA ALA A 50 0.21 -6.54 16.65
C ALA A 50 0.61 -6.65 15.17
N LEU A 51 1.85 -7.04 14.89
CA LEU A 51 2.33 -7.28 13.52
C LEU A 51 1.83 -8.59 12.97
N GLU A 52 1.89 -9.67 13.75
CA GLU A 52 1.37 -10.98 13.34
C GLU A 52 -0.12 -10.91 13.00
N LEU A 53 -0.90 -10.17 13.80
CA LEU A 53 -2.31 -9.93 13.52
C LEU A 53 -2.51 -9.21 12.18
N GLN A 54 -1.78 -8.12 11.93
CA GLN A 54 -1.91 -7.34 10.69
C GLN A 54 -1.38 -8.10 9.47
N ILE A 55 -0.30 -8.87 9.60
CA ILE A 55 0.20 -9.74 8.54
C ILE A 55 -0.85 -10.78 8.17
N LYS A 56 -1.48 -11.40 9.17
CA LYS A 56 -2.55 -12.37 8.93
C LYS A 56 -3.72 -11.74 8.18
N GLU A 57 -4.17 -10.55 8.59
CA GLU A 57 -5.22 -9.81 7.88
C GLU A 57 -4.83 -9.51 6.42
N LEU A 58 -3.58 -9.11 6.17
CA LEU A 58 -3.09 -8.81 4.82
C LEU A 58 -2.95 -10.06 3.94
N LEU A 59 -2.59 -11.21 4.54
CA LEU A 59 -2.57 -12.51 3.86
C LEU A 59 -4.00 -12.94 3.50
N ASP A 60 -4.95 -12.85 4.44
CA ASP A 60 -6.35 -13.20 4.23
C ASP A 60 -7.01 -12.33 3.14
N LEU A 61 -6.58 -11.07 3.03
CA LEU A 61 -7.03 -10.14 1.99
C LEU A 61 -6.34 -10.32 0.63
N GLY A 62 -5.32 -11.19 0.52
CA GLY A 62 -4.56 -11.38 -0.72
C GLY A 62 -3.77 -10.13 -1.16
N VAL A 63 -3.35 -9.32 -0.19
CA VAL A 63 -2.56 -8.10 -0.42
C VAL A 63 -1.05 -8.42 -0.38
N ILE A 64 -0.66 -9.37 0.48
CA ILE A 64 0.72 -9.84 0.61
C ILE A 64 0.83 -11.35 0.39
N ARG A 65 2.05 -11.79 0.06
CA ARG A 65 2.45 -13.20 -0.01
C ARG A 65 3.74 -13.40 0.79
N LYS A 66 3.87 -14.58 1.40
CA LYS A 66 5.13 -14.99 2.03
C LYS A 66 6.14 -15.42 0.96
N VAL A 67 7.34 -14.86 1.01
CA VAL A 67 8.42 -15.23 0.07
C VAL A 67 8.98 -16.60 0.46
N GLY A 68 9.11 -17.50 -0.51
CA GLY A 68 9.64 -18.85 -0.29
C GLY A 68 11.14 -18.86 0.01
N HIS A 69 11.63 -19.93 0.64
CA HIS A 69 13.07 -20.10 0.93
C HIS A 69 13.95 -20.19 -0.33
N ASN A 70 13.36 -20.53 -1.47
CA ASN A 70 14.06 -20.70 -2.75
C ASN A 70 14.07 -19.41 -3.61
N GLU A 71 13.40 -18.35 -3.16
CA GLU A 71 13.37 -17.07 -3.88
C GLU A 71 14.53 -16.19 -3.37
N GLU A 72 15.36 -15.69 -4.30
CA GLU A 72 16.44 -14.78 -3.96
C GLU A 72 15.88 -13.44 -3.47
N VAL A 73 16.37 -12.98 -2.30
CA VAL A 73 15.94 -11.73 -1.67
C VAL A 73 17.10 -10.76 -1.61
N GLU A 74 17.14 -9.87 -2.61
CA GLU A 74 18.15 -8.80 -2.71
C GLU A 74 17.77 -7.57 -1.87
N ILE A 75 16.47 -7.26 -1.81
CA ILE A 75 15.95 -6.02 -1.19
C ILE A 75 14.95 -6.38 -0.09
N THR A 76 15.13 -5.79 1.09
CA THR A 76 14.18 -5.92 2.21
C THR A 76 13.98 -4.60 2.92
N ARG A 77 12.71 -4.31 3.25
CA ARG A 77 12.36 -3.12 4.02
C ARG A 77 11.86 -3.47 5.41
N PRO A 78 12.50 -2.96 6.46
CA PRO A 78 12.10 -3.26 7.81
C PRO A 78 10.80 -2.53 8.13
N VAL A 79 10.04 -3.14 9.02
CA VAL A 79 8.73 -2.65 9.45
C VAL A 79 8.81 -2.15 10.88
N ILE A 80 8.03 -1.11 11.17
CA ILE A 80 7.81 -0.57 12.50
C ILE A 80 6.32 -0.59 12.82
N VAL A 81 5.99 -0.70 14.11
CA VAL A 81 4.62 -0.55 14.61
C VAL A 81 4.44 0.85 15.17
N ALA A 82 3.71 1.69 14.46
CA ALA A 82 3.28 2.98 14.98
C ALA A 82 2.01 2.79 15.84
N ARG A 83 2.06 3.22 17.10
CA ARG A 83 0.88 3.22 17.97
C ARG A 83 0.35 4.64 18.13
N ARG A 84 -0.95 4.83 17.88
CA ARG A 84 -1.65 6.09 18.11
C ARG A 84 -3.10 5.83 18.51
N ASN A 85 -3.57 6.49 19.55
CA ASN A 85 -4.96 6.40 20.03
C ASN A 85 -5.42 4.95 20.27
N GLY A 86 -4.59 4.13 20.91
CA GLY A 86 -4.88 2.72 21.19
C GLY A 86 -4.84 1.78 19.97
N LYS A 87 -4.64 2.30 18.75
CA LYS A 87 -4.51 1.49 17.54
C LYS A 87 -3.05 1.33 17.14
N SER A 88 -2.66 0.11 16.81
CA SER A 88 -1.38 -0.20 16.17
C SER A 88 -1.55 -0.18 14.66
N ARG A 89 -0.57 0.39 13.95
CA ARG A 89 -0.48 0.36 12.49
C ARG A 89 0.91 -0.06 12.09
N MET A 90 0.96 -1.00 11.17
CA MET A 90 2.15 -1.43 10.48
C MET A 90 2.60 -0.34 9.52
N ALA A 91 3.85 0.09 9.64
CA ALA A 91 4.48 1.04 8.75
C ALA A 91 5.86 0.51 8.36
N TRP A 92 6.03 0.17 7.09
CA TRP A 92 7.33 -0.10 6.50
C TRP A 92 8.18 1.17 6.32
N ASP A 93 9.50 1.02 6.45
CA ASP A 93 10.45 2.11 6.19
C ASP A 93 10.73 2.27 4.70
N LEU A 94 9.99 3.18 4.07
CA LEU A 94 10.11 3.53 2.65
C LEU A 94 11.07 4.68 2.35
N ARG A 95 11.79 5.22 3.35
CA ARG A 95 12.61 6.43 3.14
C ARG A 95 13.70 6.22 2.09
N ALA A 96 14.31 5.03 2.06
CA ALA A 96 15.29 4.66 1.04
C ALA A 96 14.64 4.59 -0.36
N LEU A 97 13.48 3.93 -0.48
CA LEU A 97 12.73 3.87 -1.73
C LEU A 97 12.40 5.26 -2.25
N ASN A 98 11.76 6.07 -1.41
CA ASN A 98 11.19 7.34 -1.82
C ASN A 98 12.28 8.35 -2.20
N THR A 99 13.48 8.23 -1.64
CA THR A 99 14.65 9.02 -2.07
C THR A 99 15.10 8.62 -3.48
N ASN A 100 15.06 7.33 -3.81
CA ASN A 100 15.53 6.80 -5.09
C ASN A 100 14.45 6.77 -6.19
N THR A 101 13.19 6.98 -5.82
CA THR A 101 12.05 7.00 -6.74
C THR A 101 11.92 8.38 -7.38
N VAL A 102 11.83 8.41 -8.70
CA VAL A 102 11.52 9.63 -9.47
C VAL A 102 10.11 10.08 -9.11
N THR A 103 9.97 11.36 -8.78
CA THR A 103 8.67 11.93 -8.45
C THR A 103 7.80 11.96 -9.69
N ASP A 104 6.69 11.22 -9.67
CA ASP A 104 5.63 11.42 -10.66
C ASP A 104 4.86 12.69 -10.31
N ARG A 105 4.67 13.58 -11.28
CA ARG A 105 3.91 14.82 -11.14
C ARG A 105 2.63 14.72 -11.94
N TYR A 106 1.75 13.81 -11.51
CA TYR A 106 0.43 13.71 -12.11
C TYR A 106 -0.31 15.05 -11.95
N PRO A 107 -0.88 15.61 -13.04
CA PRO A 107 -1.51 16.93 -13.01
C PRO A 107 -2.86 16.88 -12.29
N ILE A 108 -2.83 16.97 -10.96
CA ILE A 108 -4.05 17.09 -10.15
C ILE A 108 -4.64 18.50 -10.38
N PRO A 109 -5.94 18.61 -10.75
CA PRO A 109 -6.56 19.91 -10.98
C PRO A 109 -6.58 20.73 -9.70
N LYS A 110 -6.38 22.06 -9.82
CA LYS A 110 -6.51 22.99 -8.70
C LYS A 110 -7.92 22.88 -8.10
N ILE A 111 -8.00 22.89 -6.77
CA ILE A 111 -9.27 22.75 -6.06
C ILE A 111 -10.33 23.78 -6.51
N GLN A 112 -9.91 25.01 -6.82
CA GLN A 112 -10.80 26.07 -7.33
C GLN A 112 -11.47 25.68 -8.66
N ILE A 113 -10.73 25.06 -9.58
CA ILE A 113 -11.27 24.64 -10.88
C ILE A 113 -12.30 23.53 -10.68
N SER A 114 -12.01 22.58 -9.79
CA SER A 114 -12.94 21.50 -9.45
C SER A 114 -14.21 22.04 -8.78
N LEU A 115 -14.09 23.02 -7.87
CA LEU A 115 -15.22 23.63 -7.19
C LEU A 115 -16.11 24.45 -8.13
N THR A 116 -15.54 25.20 -9.08
CA THR A 116 -16.32 25.95 -10.09
C THR A 116 -17.12 25.02 -11.00
N LYS A 117 -16.62 23.82 -11.29
CA LYS A 117 -17.38 22.82 -12.06
C LYS A 117 -18.55 22.25 -11.27
N ILE A 118 -18.38 22.10 -9.96
CA ILE A 118 -19.40 21.55 -9.06
C ILE A 118 -20.45 22.61 -8.69
N SER A 119 -20.13 23.90 -8.71
CA SER A 119 -21.05 24.97 -8.29
C SER A 119 -22.30 25.11 -9.16
N GLN A 120 -22.29 24.58 -10.38
CA GLN A 120 -23.44 24.54 -11.28
C GLN A 120 -24.26 23.24 -11.17
N ALA A 121 -23.84 22.29 -10.34
CA ALA A 121 -24.54 21.01 -10.18
C ALA A 121 -25.76 21.16 -9.26
N VAL A 122 -26.91 20.63 -9.72
CA VAL A 122 -28.16 20.61 -8.94
C VAL A 122 -28.13 19.53 -7.85
N TYR A 123 -27.40 18.44 -8.08
CA TYR A 123 -27.21 17.34 -7.13
C TYR A 123 -25.74 16.95 -7.07
N ILE A 124 -25.23 16.77 -5.85
CA ILE A 124 -23.85 16.32 -5.59
C ILE A 124 -23.95 15.00 -4.84
N SER A 125 -23.23 13.99 -5.34
CA SER A 125 -23.01 12.73 -4.62
C SER A 125 -21.51 12.56 -4.38
N THR A 126 -21.15 12.10 -3.19
CA THR A 126 -19.77 11.81 -2.81
C THR A 126 -19.59 10.31 -2.65
N MET A 127 -18.51 9.79 -3.20
CA MET A 127 -18.12 8.39 -3.07
C MET A 127 -16.71 8.34 -2.49
N ASP A 128 -16.51 7.50 -1.47
CA ASP A 128 -15.19 7.25 -0.90
C ASP A 128 -14.74 5.84 -1.30
N SER A 129 -13.55 5.74 -1.88
CA SER A 129 -12.95 4.48 -2.30
C SER A 129 -12.40 3.77 -1.07
N LEU A 130 -13.16 2.80 -0.55
CA LEU A 130 -12.73 1.98 0.57
C LEU A 130 -11.40 1.28 0.24
N LYS A 131 -10.35 1.62 1.01
CA LYS A 131 -8.99 1.08 0.84
C LYS A 131 -8.44 1.25 -0.59
N GLY A 132 -8.67 2.42 -1.20
CA GLY A 132 -8.29 2.71 -2.60
C GLY A 132 -6.88 2.27 -3.01
N PHE A 133 -5.87 2.47 -2.16
CA PHE A 133 -4.49 2.03 -2.46
C PHE A 133 -4.36 0.52 -2.70
N HIS A 134 -5.10 -0.29 -1.94
CA HIS A 134 -5.03 -1.75 -2.09
C HIS A 134 -5.87 -2.29 -3.26
N GLN A 135 -6.47 -1.42 -4.07
CA GLN A 135 -7.17 -1.84 -5.29
C GLN A 135 -6.19 -1.96 -6.47
N ASN A 136 -5.13 -1.15 -6.47
CA ASN A 136 -4.16 -1.11 -7.55
C ASN A 136 -3.12 -2.22 -7.43
N VAL A 137 -2.81 -2.88 -8.56
CA VAL A 137 -1.81 -3.96 -8.65
C VAL A 137 -0.42 -3.36 -8.86
N VAL A 138 0.59 -3.99 -8.26
CA VAL A 138 2.01 -3.67 -8.50
C VAL A 138 2.53 -4.51 -9.66
N THR A 139 3.16 -3.84 -10.62
CA THR A 139 3.77 -4.46 -11.80
C THR A 139 4.74 -5.57 -11.37
N PRO A 140 4.69 -6.78 -11.97
CA PRO A 140 5.51 -7.92 -11.55
C PRO A 140 7.01 -7.62 -11.42
N GLY A 141 7.58 -6.81 -12.33
CA GLY A 141 8.99 -6.45 -12.32
C GLY A 141 9.43 -5.61 -11.10
N GLU A 142 8.49 -4.98 -10.41
CA GLU A 142 8.79 -4.05 -9.32
C GLU A 142 8.36 -4.59 -7.95
N ARG A 143 7.72 -5.76 -7.91
CA ARG A 143 7.32 -6.43 -6.67
C ARG A 143 8.50 -6.65 -5.72
N ASN A 144 9.69 -6.87 -6.28
CA ASN A 144 10.93 -7.00 -5.53
C ASN A 144 11.21 -5.80 -4.61
N TYR A 145 10.90 -4.58 -5.06
CA TYR A 145 11.05 -3.37 -4.25
C TYR A 145 10.03 -3.29 -3.12
N SER A 146 8.90 -3.96 -3.26
CA SER A 146 7.83 -3.95 -2.25
C SER A 146 7.99 -5.00 -1.15
N ARG A 147 9.16 -5.66 -1.06
CA ARG A 147 9.42 -6.69 -0.05
C ARG A 147 9.68 -6.10 1.34
N ILE A 148 9.00 -6.66 2.33
CA ILE A 148 9.12 -6.31 3.75
C ILE A 148 9.76 -7.45 4.54
N ILE A 149 10.49 -7.08 5.59
CA ILE A 149 11.07 -8.02 6.55
C ILE A 149 10.55 -7.73 7.95
N VAL A 150 10.13 -8.80 8.61
CA VAL A 150 9.58 -8.84 9.96
C VAL A 150 10.20 -10.03 10.71
N HIS A 151 9.96 -10.14 12.02
CA HIS A 151 10.52 -11.22 12.84
C HIS A 151 10.08 -12.62 12.39
N CYS A 152 8.92 -12.75 11.75
CA CYS A 152 8.38 -14.02 11.26
C CYS A 152 8.74 -14.36 9.80
N GLY A 153 9.51 -13.51 9.11
CA GLY A 153 10.03 -13.77 7.76
C GLY A 153 9.95 -12.59 6.81
N VAL A 154 10.04 -12.89 5.51
CA VAL A 154 9.96 -11.92 4.42
C VAL A 154 8.63 -12.08 3.70
N TYR A 155 7.98 -10.95 3.40
CA TYR A 155 6.72 -10.90 2.67
C TYR A 155 6.82 -9.91 1.52
N GLU A 156 6.03 -10.12 0.48
CA GLU A 156 5.99 -9.31 -0.73
C GLU A 156 4.56 -8.79 -0.95
N TYR A 157 4.43 -7.52 -1.33
CA TYR A 157 3.14 -6.94 -1.66
C TYR A 157 2.80 -7.16 -3.15
N PHE A 158 1.59 -7.62 -3.41
CA PHE A 158 1.05 -7.67 -4.78
C PHE A 158 0.35 -6.38 -5.19
N ARG A 159 0.04 -5.54 -4.20
CA ARG A 159 -0.81 -4.37 -4.36
C ARG A 159 -0.15 -3.16 -3.80
N MET A 160 -0.57 -2.02 -4.30
CA MET A 160 -0.08 -0.75 -3.81
C MET A 160 -0.46 -0.57 -2.34
N THR A 161 0.45 0.10 -1.66
CA THR A 161 0.50 0.24 -0.21
C THR A 161 0.79 1.68 0.14
N PHE A 162 0.41 2.05 1.35
CA PHE A 162 0.56 3.40 1.84
C PHE A 162 2.02 3.83 1.96
N GLY A 163 2.32 5.08 1.62
CA GLY A 163 3.62 5.71 1.87
C GLY A 163 4.62 5.65 0.71
N ILE A 164 4.28 4.97 -0.40
CA ILE A 164 5.05 5.08 -1.65
C ILE A 164 4.86 6.48 -2.22
N LYS A 165 5.95 7.09 -2.70
CA LYS A 165 5.99 8.46 -3.21
C LYS A 165 4.99 8.75 -4.33
N ASN A 166 4.76 7.79 -5.23
CA ASN A 166 3.89 7.94 -6.41
C ASN A 166 2.55 7.19 -6.26
N ALA A 167 2.10 6.95 -5.03
CA ALA A 167 0.84 6.23 -4.79
C ALA A 167 -0.45 7.04 -5.06
N PRO A 168 -0.49 8.37 -4.85
CA PRO A 168 -1.65 9.20 -5.20
C PRO A 168 -1.47 10.00 -6.49
#